data_AF-A0A660YKF6-F1
#
_entry.id   AF-A0A660YKF6-F1
#
_cell.length_a   1.000
_cell.length_b   1.000
_cell.length_c   1.000
_cell.angle_alpha   90.00
_cell.angle_beta   90.00
_cell.angle_gamma   90.00
#
_symmetry.space_group_name_H-M   'P 1'
#
loop_
_entity.id
_entity.type
_entity.pdbx_description
1 polymer ?
#
loop_
_entity_poly.entity_id
_entity_poly.type
_entity_poly.pdbx_seq_one_letter_code
_entity_poly.pdbx_strand_id
1 'polypeptide(L)'
;MIANSRGQDLIKHLEMVALLGKKMGEKLCLSNELCEKIFYAGLLHDIGKVTDDFQNYMNILIGNQALIIDDDFIDPINSNPLHHEIGWAYLTQKFFDPYILGSIYWHHSRPIHLSDNKKIKYDTADDILYTLSDSDIKALDNIWNILKPKITTTLPSPYPMTMEIPSLFEKDGGQ
;
A
#
# COMPACT_ATOMS: atom_id res chain seq x y z
N MET A 1 14.21 6.58 -1.54
CA MET A 1 13.08 6.00 -2.29
C MET A 1 12.13 7.14 -2.64
N ILE A 2 11.61 7.14 -3.85
CA ILE A 2 10.80 8.22 -4.41
C ILE A 2 9.32 7.83 -4.35
N ALA A 3 8.46 8.76 -3.93
CA ALA A 3 7.00 8.58 -3.84
C ALA A 3 6.28 8.83 -5.16
N ASN A 4 6.77 9.79 -5.95
CA ASN A 4 6.11 10.27 -7.17
C ASN A 4 7.10 10.93 -8.15
N SER A 5 6.58 11.27 -9.34
CA SER A 5 7.31 11.89 -10.45
C SER A 5 7.94 13.24 -10.13
N ARG A 6 7.55 13.88 -9.01
CA ARG A 6 8.15 15.13 -8.51
C ARG A 6 9.41 14.89 -7.66
N GLY A 7 9.85 13.64 -7.52
CA GLY A 7 11.03 13.28 -6.73
C GLY A 7 10.83 13.43 -5.22
N GLN A 8 9.57 13.41 -4.75
CA GLN A 8 9.29 13.49 -3.32
C GLN A 8 9.83 12.25 -2.60
N ASP A 9 10.47 12.45 -1.44
CA ASP A 9 10.91 11.33 -0.60
C ASP A 9 9.71 10.53 -0.05
N LEU A 10 9.76 9.20 -0.19
CA LEU A 10 8.68 8.30 0.19
C LEU A 10 8.38 8.33 1.69
N ILE A 11 9.39 8.32 2.57
CA ILE A 11 9.14 8.30 4.01
C ILE A 11 8.46 9.60 4.44
N LYS A 12 8.96 10.75 3.96
CA LYS A 12 8.33 12.05 4.23
C LYS A 12 6.90 12.10 3.70
N HIS A 13 6.64 11.55 2.51
CA HIS A 13 5.30 11.47 1.94
C HIS A 13 4.36 10.71 2.89
N LEU A 14 4.72 9.49 3.29
CA LEU A 14 3.95 8.64 4.19
C LEU A 14 3.66 9.34 5.53
N GLU A 15 4.67 9.97 6.13
CA GLU A 15 4.52 10.69 7.40
C GLU A 15 3.57 11.89 7.29
N MET A 16 3.67 12.67 6.21
CA MET A 16 2.82 13.83 5.99
C MET A 16 1.36 13.42 5.77
N VAL A 17 1.11 12.40 4.94
CA VAL A 17 -0.24 11.88 4.67
C VAL A 17 -0.85 11.30 5.95
N ALA A 18 -0.07 10.52 6.73
CA ALA A 18 -0.51 9.98 8.01
C ALA A 18 -0.94 11.08 8.99
N LEU A 19 -0.10 12.11 9.17
CA LEU A 19 -0.39 13.23 10.07
C LEU A 19 -1.60 14.04 9.59
N LEU A 20 -1.69 14.32 8.29
CA LEU A 20 -2.82 15.03 7.71
C LEU A 20 -4.13 14.27 7.92
N GLY A 21 -4.16 12.97 7.60
CA GLY A 21 -5.32 12.12 7.80
C GLY A 21 -5.77 12.09 9.26
N LYS A 22 -4.83 11.92 10.19
CA LYS A 22 -5.13 12.00 11.64
C LYS A 22 -5.76 13.33 12.03
N LYS A 23 -5.18 14.44 11.58
CA LYS A 23 -5.69 15.80 11.87
C LYS A 23 -7.08 16.02 11.28
N MET A 24 -7.37 15.47 10.10
CA MET A 24 -8.71 15.51 9.52
C MET A 24 -9.70 14.70 10.36
N GLY A 25 -9.34 13.49 10.80
CA GLY A 25 -10.16 12.68 11.70
C GLY A 25 -10.46 13.39 13.03
N GLU A 26 -9.46 14.01 13.64
CA GLU A 26 -9.61 14.83 14.85
C GLU A 26 -10.58 16.00 14.62
N LYS A 27 -10.49 16.68 13.46
CA LYS A 27 -11.41 17.79 13.09
C LYS A 27 -12.84 17.34 12.84
N LEU A 28 -13.02 16.09 12.43
CA LEU A 28 -14.34 15.44 12.27
C LEU A 28 -14.86 14.85 13.58
N CYS A 29 -14.18 15.07 14.71
CA CYS A 29 -14.55 14.55 16.03
C CYS A 29 -14.64 13.01 16.07
N LEU A 30 -13.82 12.32 15.27
CA LEU A 30 -13.71 10.86 15.33
C LEU A 30 -13.06 10.42 16.65
N SER A 31 -13.27 9.17 17.04
CA SER A 31 -12.62 8.63 18.24
C SER A 31 -11.10 8.60 18.08
N ASN A 32 -10.38 8.66 19.21
CA ASN A 32 -8.91 8.56 19.21
C ASN A 32 -8.43 7.28 18.52
N GLU A 33 -9.11 6.15 18.78
CA GLU A 33 -8.81 4.86 18.14
C GLU A 33 -8.93 4.94 16.62
N LEU A 34 -9.99 5.57 16.10
CA LEU A 34 -10.17 5.70 14.65
C LEU A 34 -9.15 6.68 14.07
N CYS A 35 -8.81 7.76 14.77
CA CYS A 35 -7.74 8.67 14.36
C CYS A 35 -6.37 7.98 14.29
N GLU A 36 -6.08 7.06 15.20
CA GLU A 36 -4.86 6.24 15.16
C GLU A 36 -4.87 5.26 13.98
N LYS A 37 -6.00 4.59 13.72
CA LYS A 37 -6.15 3.73 12.53
C LYS A 37 -5.94 4.51 11.23
N ILE A 38 -6.50 5.72 11.13
CA ILE A 38 -6.28 6.62 9.98
C ILE A 38 -4.79 6.98 9.84
N PHE A 39 -4.13 7.31 10.97
CA PHE A 39 -2.70 7.59 10.97
C PHE A 39 -1.88 6.39 10.46
N TYR A 40 -2.14 5.19 10.98
CA TYR A 40 -1.41 3.98 10.56
C TYR A 40 -1.69 3.60 9.11
N ALA A 41 -2.94 3.71 8.65
CA ALA A 41 -3.29 3.50 7.26
C ALA A 41 -2.53 4.47 6.35
N GLY A 42 -2.52 5.77 6.66
CA GLY A 42 -1.77 6.76 5.89
C GLY A 42 -0.25 6.51 5.90
N LEU A 43 0.29 6.05 7.04
CA LEU A 43 1.73 5.76 7.18
C LEU A 43 2.17 4.56 6.34
N LEU A 44 1.25 3.64 6.03
CA LEU A 44 1.55 2.34 5.43
C LEU A 44 1.00 2.15 4.01
N HIS A 45 0.07 3.00 3.55
CA HIS A 45 -0.67 2.80 2.29
C HIS A 45 0.24 2.57 1.08
N ASP A 46 1.28 3.40 0.96
CA ASP A 46 2.20 3.42 -0.18
C ASP A 46 3.48 2.60 0.05
N ILE A 47 3.52 1.72 1.07
CA ILE A 47 4.72 0.95 1.40
C ILE A 47 5.20 0.08 0.23
N GLY A 48 4.30 -0.35 -0.67
CA GLY A 48 4.64 -1.14 -1.84
C GLY A 48 5.41 -0.35 -2.91
N LYS A 49 5.50 0.98 -2.83
CA LYS A 49 6.28 1.79 -3.78
C LYS A 49 7.79 1.56 -3.67
N VAL A 50 8.27 0.84 -2.65
CA VAL A 50 9.69 0.53 -2.47
C VAL A 50 10.23 -0.51 -3.44
N THR A 51 9.37 -1.19 -4.20
CA THR A 51 9.78 -2.23 -5.13
C THR A 51 10.66 -1.70 -6.26
N ASP A 52 11.52 -2.56 -6.78
CA ASP A 52 12.48 -2.22 -7.82
C ASP A 52 11.75 -1.71 -9.08
N ASP A 53 10.66 -2.35 -9.48
CA ASP A 53 9.85 -1.95 -10.64
C ASP A 53 9.32 -0.52 -10.51
N PHE A 54 8.75 -0.18 -9.35
CA PHE A 54 8.23 1.17 -9.09
C PHE A 54 9.37 2.20 -9.06
N GLN A 55 10.45 1.90 -8.33
CA GLN A 55 11.58 2.84 -8.19
C GLN A 55 12.31 3.05 -9.53
N ASN A 56 12.49 2.01 -10.34
CA ASN A 56 13.08 2.12 -11.67
C ASN A 56 12.21 2.98 -12.60
N TYR A 57 10.89 2.76 -12.57
CA TYR A 57 9.94 3.56 -13.34
C TYR A 57 9.99 5.06 -12.94
N MET A 58 9.98 5.36 -11.64
CA MET A 58 10.11 6.74 -11.15
C MET A 58 11.43 7.41 -11.58
N ASN A 59 12.54 6.68 -11.52
CA ASN A 59 13.84 7.20 -11.94
C ASN A 59 13.87 7.54 -13.43
N ILE A 60 13.22 6.74 -14.28
CA ILE A 60 13.08 7.01 -15.72
C ILE A 60 12.25 8.29 -15.95
N LEU A 61 11.11 8.43 -15.27
CA LEU A 61 10.25 9.61 -15.40
C LEU A 61 10.99 10.90 -15.02
N ILE A 62 11.67 10.89 -13.87
CA ILE A 62 12.43 12.04 -13.38
C ILE A 62 13.61 12.36 -14.30
N GLY A 63 14.36 11.34 -14.71
CA GLY A 63 15.54 11.50 -15.56
C GLY A 63 15.22 12.06 -16.95
N ASN A 64 14.08 11.67 -17.52
CA ASN A 64 13.67 12.12 -18.85
C ASN A 64 13.03 13.51 -18.86
N GLN A 65 12.84 14.17 -17.70
CA GLN A 65 11.90 15.30 -17.57
C GLN A 65 10.58 15.03 -18.31
N ALA A 66 10.20 13.74 -18.38
CA ALA A 66 8.96 13.33 -18.99
C ALA A 66 7.89 14.14 -18.25
N LEU A 67 6.97 14.75 -19.03
CA LEU A 67 5.88 15.60 -18.57
C LEU A 67 5.56 15.26 -17.12
N ILE A 68 5.62 16.23 -16.21
CA ILE A 68 5.08 16.05 -14.85
C ILE A 68 3.64 15.63 -15.07
N ILE A 69 3.41 14.32 -15.17
CA ILE A 69 2.08 13.77 -15.30
C ILE A 69 1.58 13.92 -13.88
N ASP A 70 0.66 14.86 -13.71
CA ASP A 70 0.06 15.20 -12.41
C ASP A 70 -0.75 14.03 -11.83
N ASP A 71 -0.78 12.90 -12.54
CA ASP A 71 -1.30 11.65 -12.02
C ASP A 71 -0.28 11.00 -11.08
N ASP A 72 -0.45 11.30 -9.80
CA ASP A 72 -0.10 10.44 -8.66
C ASP A 72 -0.78 9.04 -8.73
N PHE A 73 -1.43 8.69 -9.84
CA PHE A 73 -2.16 7.44 -10.12
C PHE A 73 -1.37 6.41 -10.93
N ILE A 74 -0.12 6.68 -11.29
CA ILE A 74 0.61 5.84 -12.25
C ILE A 74 1.57 4.92 -11.49
N ASP A 75 1.05 3.75 -11.13
CA ASP A 75 1.87 2.54 -11.15
C ASP A 75 2.43 2.34 -12.57
N PRO A 76 3.62 1.73 -12.73
CA PRO A 76 4.17 1.46 -14.06
C PRO A 76 3.09 0.83 -14.95
N ILE A 77 2.91 1.31 -16.18
CA ILE A 77 1.88 0.78 -17.09
C ILE A 77 2.10 -0.74 -17.21
N ASN A 78 1.12 -1.54 -16.75
CA ASN A 78 1.14 -3.00 -16.62
C ASN A 78 1.99 -3.60 -15.47
N SER A 79 2.39 -2.85 -14.45
CA SER A 79 2.93 -3.45 -13.23
C SER A 79 1.83 -4.27 -12.58
N ASN A 80 2.03 -5.57 -12.53
CA ASN A 80 1.14 -6.49 -11.85
C ASN A 80 2.02 -7.32 -10.91
N PRO A 81 1.78 -7.28 -9.59
CA PRO A 81 0.72 -6.56 -8.88
C PRO A 81 1.00 -5.04 -8.73
N LEU A 82 -0.03 -4.27 -8.37
CA LEU A 82 0.05 -2.83 -8.08
C LEU A 82 0.66 -2.58 -6.69
N HIS A 83 1.25 -1.40 -6.45
CA HIS A 83 1.96 -1.14 -5.18
C HIS A 83 1.05 -1.26 -3.95
N HIS A 84 -0.22 -0.89 -4.07
CA HIS A 84 -1.19 -1.00 -2.98
C HIS A 84 -1.56 -2.45 -2.66
N GLU A 85 -1.55 -3.33 -3.66
CA GLU A 85 -1.73 -4.78 -3.49
C GLU A 85 -0.50 -5.41 -2.84
N ILE A 86 0.70 -5.02 -3.29
CA ILE A 86 1.98 -5.43 -2.73
C ILE A 86 2.07 -5.03 -1.26
N GLY A 87 1.77 -3.76 -0.96
CA GLY A 87 1.78 -3.24 0.40
C GLY A 87 0.80 -3.97 1.31
N TRP A 88 -0.43 -4.21 0.83
CA TRP A 88 -1.43 -5.00 1.55
C TRP A 88 -0.93 -6.43 1.84
N ALA A 89 -0.51 -7.17 0.81
CA ALA A 89 -0.11 -8.57 0.93
C ALA A 89 1.10 -8.74 1.86
N TYR A 90 2.05 -7.81 1.82
CA TYR A 90 3.17 -7.81 2.74
C TYR A 90 2.73 -7.54 4.19
N LEU A 91 1.83 -6.57 4.42
CA LEU A 91 1.41 -6.19 5.76
C LEU A 91 0.50 -7.22 6.42
N THR A 92 -0.22 -8.04 5.66
CA THR A 92 -0.99 -9.16 6.23
C THR A 92 -0.11 -10.17 6.98
N GLN A 93 1.18 -10.26 6.62
CA GLN A 93 2.16 -11.11 7.32
C GLN A 93 2.66 -10.48 8.63
N LYS A 94 2.41 -9.20 8.87
CA LYS A 94 2.92 -8.45 10.03
C LYS A 94 1.86 -8.18 11.09
N PHE A 95 0.60 -7.99 10.69
CA PHE A 95 -0.52 -7.78 11.59
C PHE A 95 -1.87 -8.02 10.89
N PHE A 96 -2.95 -8.04 11.67
CA PHE A 96 -4.31 -8.06 11.15
C PHE A 96 -5.18 -6.96 11.76
N ASP A 97 -5.50 -5.92 10.99
CA ASP A 97 -6.54 -4.95 11.29
C ASP A 97 -7.33 -4.64 10.00
N PRO A 98 -8.64 -4.95 9.93
CA PRO A 98 -9.40 -4.86 8.69
C PRO A 98 -9.58 -3.41 8.21
N TYR A 99 -9.58 -2.41 9.11
CA TYR A 99 -9.70 -1.01 8.71
C TYR A 99 -8.39 -0.51 8.08
N ILE A 100 -7.26 -0.86 8.69
CA ILE A 100 -5.94 -0.46 8.19
C ILE A 100 -5.64 -1.19 6.88
N LEU A 101 -5.74 -2.52 6.87
CA LEU A 101 -5.46 -3.34 5.69
C LEU A 101 -6.43 -3.04 4.54
N GLY A 102 -7.71 -2.84 4.84
CA GLY A 102 -8.70 -2.43 3.84
C GLY A 102 -8.37 -1.07 3.23
N SER A 103 -7.99 -0.08 4.05
CA SER A 103 -7.57 1.23 3.55
C SER A 103 -6.34 1.14 2.65
N ILE A 104 -5.37 0.29 2.99
CA ILE A 104 -4.18 0.06 2.16
C ILE A 104 -4.57 -0.60 0.84
N TYR A 105 -5.38 -1.66 0.84
CA TYR A 105 -5.70 -2.35 -0.40
C TYR A 105 -6.54 -1.49 -1.37
N TRP A 106 -7.43 -0.64 -0.86
CA TRP A 106 -8.42 0.08 -1.68
C TRP A 106 -8.09 1.54 -2.00
N HIS A 107 -6.94 2.09 -1.59
CA HIS A 107 -6.69 3.53 -1.72
C HIS A 107 -6.58 4.04 -3.17
N HIS A 108 -6.25 3.17 -4.13
CA HIS A 108 -6.33 3.46 -5.57
C HIS A 108 -7.60 2.90 -6.24
N SER A 109 -8.64 2.59 -5.45
CA SER A 109 -9.83 1.86 -5.89
C SER A 109 -9.52 0.43 -6.35
N ARG A 110 -10.39 -0.18 -7.16
CA ARG A 110 -10.26 -1.59 -7.55
C ARG A 110 -9.10 -1.79 -8.54
N PRO A 111 -8.17 -2.74 -8.29
CA PRO A 111 -7.19 -3.15 -9.29
C PRO A 111 -7.86 -3.61 -10.59
N ILE A 112 -7.42 -3.06 -11.71
CA ILE A 112 -7.82 -3.53 -13.04
C ILE A 112 -6.57 -3.98 -13.78
N HIS A 113 -6.31 -5.29 -13.76
CA HIS A 113 -5.22 -5.90 -14.53
C HIS A 113 -5.68 -6.17 -15.97
N LEU A 114 -5.11 -5.44 -16.92
CA LEU A 114 -5.27 -5.69 -18.35
C LEU A 114 -3.91 -6.13 -18.90
N SER A 115 -3.74 -7.43 -19.21
CA SER A 115 -2.61 -7.91 -20.02
C SER A 115 -3.15 -8.78 -21.15
N ASP A 116 -2.82 -8.49 -22.41
CA ASP A 116 -3.02 -9.36 -23.59
C ASP A 116 -4.26 -10.28 -23.55
N ASN A 117 -5.45 -9.71 -23.32
CA ASN A 117 -6.73 -10.42 -23.26
C ASN A 117 -6.87 -11.51 -22.18
N LYS A 118 -5.97 -11.58 -21.19
CA LYS A 118 -6.11 -12.42 -19.98
C LYS A 118 -6.08 -11.54 -18.73
N LYS A 119 -7.13 -11.64 -17.92
CA LYS A 119 -7.12 -11.07 -16.57
C LYS A 119 -6.13 -11.87 -15.73
N ILE A 120 -5.00 -11.25 -15.35
CA ILE A 120 -4.22 -11.75 -14.22
C ILE A 120 -5.09 -11.54 -12.98
N LYS A 121 -5.26 -12.61 -12.21
CA LYS A 121 -6.07 -12.60 -11.00
C LYS A 121 -5.23 -13.20 -9.90
N TYR A 122 -5.02 -12.42 -8.85
CA TYR A 122 -4.53 -12.91 -7.57
C TYR A 122 -5.74 -13.34 -6.75
N ASP A 123 -5.66 -14.48 -6.06
CA ASP A 123 -6.72 -14.94 -5.16
C ASP A 123 -6.34 -14.69 -3.69
N THR A 124 -5.04 -14.61 -3.41
CA THR A 124 -4.49 -14.50 -2.05
C THR A 124 -3.31 -13.53 -1.95
N ALA A 125 -2.98 -13.12 -0.71
CA ALA A 125 -1.77 -12.39 -0.40
C ALA A 125 -0.49 -13.14 -0.83
N ASP A 126 -0.46 -14.46 -0.68
CA ASP A 126 0.70 -15.24 -1.07
C ASP A 126 0.91 -15.23 -2.59
N ASP A 127 -0.15 -15.26 -3.40
CA ASP A 127 -0.05 -15.15 -4.86
C ASP A 127 0.68 -13.86 -5.29
N ILE A 128 0.41 -12.75 -4.59
CA ILE A 128 1.10 -11.47 -4.80
C ILE A 128 2.54 -11.57 -4.34
N LEU A 129 2.80 -12.06 -3.13
CA LEU A 129 4.15 -12.15 -2.57
C LEU A 129 5.07 -13.05 -3.41
N TYR A 130 4.55 -14.11 -4.03
CA TYR A 130 5.31 -14.98 -4.93
C TYR A 130 5.78 -14.29 -6.22
N THR A 131 5.21 -13.13 -6.56
CA THR A 131 5.68 -12.33 -7.71
C THR A 131 6.88 -11.45 -7.39
N LEU A 132 7.17 -11.23 -6.10
CA LEU A 132 8.19 -10.30 -5.64
C LEU A 132 9.57 -10.96 -5.64
N SER A 133 10.59 -10.18 -5.97
CA SER A 133 11.98 -10.62 -5.86
C SER A 133 12.48 -10.55 -4.41
N ASP A 134 13.61 -11.22 -4.13
CA ASP A 134 14.27 -11.12 -2.82
C ASP A 134 14.71 -9.67 -2.49
N SER A 135 15.02 -8.85 -3.48
CA SER A 135 15.36 -7.43 -3.27
C SER A 135 14.13 -6.63 -2.86
N ASP A 136 12.98 -6.89 -3.48
CA ASP A 136 11.71 -6.26 -3.11
C ASP A 136 11.32 -6.58 -1.66
N ILE A 137 11.40 -7.86 -1.27
CA ILE A 137 11.10 -8.28 0.11
C ILE A 137 12.04 -7.60 1.11
N LYS A 138 13.35 -7.52 0.81
CA LYS A 138 14.31 -6.80 1.65
C LYS A 138 14.00 -5.30 1.74
N ALA A 139 13.59 -4.68 0.64
CA ALA A 139 13.19 -3.28 0.62
C ALA A 139 11.96 -3.02 1.50
N LEU A 140 10.96 -3.90 1.42
CA LEU A 140 9.75 -3.90 2.27
C LEU A 140 10.08 -4.08 3.75
N ASP A 141 10.96 -5.03 4.10
CA ASP A 141 11.44 -5.21 5.48
C ASP A 141 12.19 -3.97 6.00
N ASN A 142 13.02 -3.35 5.16
CA ASN A 142 13.77 -2.16 5.53
C ASN A 142 12.83 -0.97 5.84
N ILE A 143 11.88 -0.67 4.95
CA ILE A 143 10.94 0.42 5.19
C ILE A 143 10.02 0.12 6.38
N TRP A 144 9.59 -1.13 6.55
CA TRP A 144 8.81 -1.55 7.71
C TRP A 144 9.57 -1.30 9.02
N ASN A 145 10.85 -1.63 9.09
CA ASN A 145 11.66 -1.39 10.29
C ASN A 145 11.83 0.10 10.60
N ILE A 146 11.75 0.98 9.60
CA ILE A 146 11.76 2.44 9.79
C ILE A 146 10.41 2.95 10.31
N LEU A 147 9.31 2.42 9.79
CA LEU A 147 7.95 2.91 10.08
C LEU A 147 7.35 2.29 11.35
N LYS A 148 7.62 1.00 11.63
CA LYS A 148 7.07 0.25 12.77
C LYS A 148 7.25 0.98 14.11
N PRO A 149 8.40 1.59 14.46
CA PRO A 149 8.56 2.30 15.72
C PRO A 149 7.61 3.51 15.90
N LYS A 150 7.01 4.02 14.82
CA LYS A 150 6.04 5.13 14.85
C LYS A 150 4.60 4.65 15.11
N ILE A 151 4.39 3.33 15.13
CA ILE A 151 3.12 2.70 15.46
C ILE A 151 3.13 2.48 16.98
N THR A 152 2.36 3.30 17.70
CA THR A 152 2.44 3.39 19.17
C THR A 152 1.55 2.38 19.88
N THR A 153 0.59 1.80 19.17
CA THR A 153 -0.27 0.73 19.70
C THR A 153 0.22 -0.64 19.24
N THR A 154 0.01 -1.63 20.09
CA THR A 154 0.24 -3.03 19.71
C THR A 154 -0.75 -3.39 18.61
N LEU A 155 -0.25 -3.60 17.39
CA LEU A 155 -1.06 -4.13 16.32
C LEU A 155 -1.43 -5.59 16.63
N PRO A 156 -2.65 -6.03 16.30
CA PRO A 156 -3.04 -7.42 16.48
C PRO A 156 -2.09 -8.34 15.70
N SER A 157 -1.77 -9.50 16.28
CA SER A 157 -0.94 -10.49 15.61
C SER A 157 -1.47 -10.82 14.20
N PRO A 158 -0.59 -11.21 13.26
CA PRO A 158 -1.01 -11.65 11.92
C PRO A 158 -2.08 -12.74 12.00
N TYR A 159 -2.94 -12.78 10.99
CA TYR A 159 -3.86 -13.90 10.83
C TYR A 159 -3.05 -15.17 10.48
N PRO A 160 -3.30 -16.32 11.11
CA PRO A 160 -2.46 -17.51 10.94
C PRO A 160 -2.63 -18.22 9.59
N MET A 161 -3.58 -17.78 8.77
CA MET A 161 -3.82 -18.32 7.43
C MET A 161 -3.54 -17.26 6.38
N THR A 162 -3.24 -17.72 5.16
CA THR A 162 -3.15 -16.85 3.98
C THR A 162 -4.44 -16.05 3.81
N MET A 163 -4.29 -14.74 3.67
CA MET A 163 -5.41 -13.82 3.47
C MET A 163 -5.91 -13.88 2.03
N GLU A 164 -7.22 -14.08 1.86
CA GLU A 164 -7.88 -13.91 0.56
C GLU A 164 -7.91 -12.43 0.17
N ILE A 165 -7.86 -12.17 -1.14
CA ILE A 165 -8.04 -10.82 -1.68
C ILE A 165 -9.37 -10.24 -1.21
N PRO A 166 -9.40 -8.99 -0.68
CA PRO A 166 -10.63 -8.37 -0.23
C PRO A 166 -11.68 -8.33 -1.35
N SER A 167 -12.88 -8.85 -1.07
CA SER A 167 -13.99 -8.75 -2.01
C SER A 167 -14.54 -7.32 -2.02
N LEU A 168 -14.89 -6.81 -3.21
CA LEU A 168 -15.50 -5.48 -3.37
C LEU A 168 -16.90 -5.40 -2.72
N PHE A 169 -17.61 -6.52 -2.71
CA PHE A 169 -18.91 -6.67 -2.06
C PHE A 169 -18.80 -7.80 -1.03
N GLU A 170 -19.42 -7.65 0.13
CA GLU A 170 -19.69 -8.84 0.96
C GLU A 170 -20.43 -9.86 0.10
N LYS A 171 -20.10 -11.15 0.23
CA LYS A 171 -20.96 -12.19 -0.38
C LYS A 171 -22.34 -12.00 0.24
N ASP A 172 -23.34 -11.68 -0.56
CA ASP A 172 -24.73 -11.58 -0.10
C ASP A 172 -25.07 -12.81 0.76
N GLY A 173 -25.32 -12.61 2.06
CA GLY A 173 -25.80 -13.67 2.96
C GLY A 173 -24.89 -14.10 4.12
N GLY A 174 -24.01 -13.24 4.64
CA GLY A 174 -23.24 -13.50 5.87
C GLY A 174 -23.95 -13.11 7.18
N GLN A 175 -25.12 -13.68 7.48
CA GLN A 175 -25.68 -13.79 8.84
C GLN A 175 -26.34 -15.15 9.03
#